data_AF-A0A9E3NSU9-F1
#
_entry.id   AF-A0A9E3NSU9-F1
#
_cell.length_a   1.000
_cell.length_b   1.000
_cell.length_c   1.000
_cell.angle_alpha   90.00
_cell.angle_beta   90.00
_cell.angle_gamma   90.00
#
_symmetry.space_group_name_H-M   'P 1'
#
loop_
_entity.id
_entity.type
_entity.pdbx_description
1 polymer ?
#
loop_
_entity_poly.entity_id
_entity_poly.type
_entity_poly.pdbx_seq_one_letter_code
_entity_poly.pdbx_strand_id
1 'polypeptide(L)'
;MFALARLGRLSMLLAVASTFALTQGCAAEADDDGDEAGVGEDAITTSQSPDRLVDVPFYFSVPKSSISTPLNRQQYPYPTVWNPSTEVGDAGLRLIVINQGGQEPAKKKVARVDMAKRLARAGVLEDGDIALSFRPNLAGTMAYPHVQMGVTHASLVYTQNGEAFNIDSPLDGEYVGQFNTLHFAGGVSSSGARESGTDALQIVRPKNMTPERKASLQKWVGALKSNVGRINGQRSQVKFQKDYLTPIFASTGLTTKQTVTKLGQIILEQDKTTKLPMYCSEFAWHMLALSNCSEAEIRSAGADGAACVDPLFEPMPLVATAQGQIGLAEGPLQNILVAPAADRPALIGKVFATGNASGLSSGHRAVAEQVAPLMDGLAQYYGGKAQGAPAEMLAGAAAQLNAGVGNVGNYSPTAFLANATLPAGVRALDYVATVVFVDGQADMDKARRLAQNPVP
;
A
#
# COMPACT_ATOMS: atom_id res chain seq x y z
N MET A 1 16.10 11.18 72.94
CA MET A 1 17.40 10.94 72.26
C MET A 1 17.27 9.66 71.46
N PHE A 2 17.36 9.78 70.12
CA PHE A 2 17.50 8.71 69.10
C PHE A 2 16.42 7.61 69.07
N ALA A 3 16.08 6.95 67.97
CA ALA A 3 16.09 7.16 66.53
C ALA A 3 15.59 5.83 65.93
N LEU A 4 14.67 5.86 64.96
CA LEU A 4 14.67 5.10 63.69
C LEU A 4 13.22 4.86 63.22
N ALA A 5 12.79 5.71 62.30
CA ALA A 5 11.57 5.52 61.50
C ALA A 5 11.97 4.98 60.13
N ARG A 6 11.36 3.85 59.72
CA ARG A 6 11.43 3.33 58.35
C ARG A 6 10.40 4.08 57.49
N LEU A 7 10.88 4.84 56.51
CA LEU A 7 10.11 5.44 55.43
C LEU A 7 9.82 4.39 54.35
N GLY A 8 8.56 3.97 54.23
CA GLY A 8 8.03 3.33 53.03
C GLY A 8 7.41 4.38 52.12
N ARG A 9 8.02 4.63 50.96
CA ARG A 9 7.48 5.50 49.91
C ARG A 9 6.33 4.81 49.20
N LEU A 10 5.14 5.40 49.29
CA LEU A 10 4.00 5.09 48.42
C LEU A 10 4.03 6.12 47.27
N SER A 11 4.47 5.72 46.09
CA SER A 11 4.36 6.54 44.88
C SER A 11 3.14 6.10 44.09
N MET A 12 2.08 6.92 44.16
CA MET A 12 0.93 6.89 43.26
C MET A 12 1.42 7.14 41.82
N LEU A 13 1.20 6.17 40.94
CA LEU A 13 1.22 6.36 39.49
C LEU A 13 -0.22 6.66 39.06
N LEU A 14 -0.52 7.94 38.81
CA LEU A 14 -1.68 8.33 38.02
C LEU A 14 -1.38 8.02 36.55
N ALA A 15 -1.96 6.94 36.03
CA ALA A 15 -2.11 6.75 34.60
C ALA A 15 -3.22 7.68 34.10
N VAL A 16 -2.85 8.80 33.48
CA VAL A 16 -3.78 9.62 32.72
C VAL A 16 -3.97 8.92 31.37
N ALA A 17 -5.03 8.13 31.26
CA ALA A 17 -5.52 7.63 29.99
C ALA A 17 -6.17 8.80 29.23
N SER A 18 -5.39 9.47 28.39
CA SER A 18 -5.90 10.48 27.46
C SER A 18 -6.47 9.79 26.23
N THR A 19 -7.73 9.34 26.31
CA THR A 19 -8.51 8.97 25.13
C THR A 19 -8.86 10.22 24.33
N PHE A 20 -8.00 10.61 23.39
CA PHE A 20 -8.38 11.54 22.32
C PHE A 20 -8.90 10.71 21.14
N ALA A 21 -10.22 10.54 21.10
CA ALA A 21 -10.92 10.10 19.90
C ALA A 21 -11.23 11.34 19.04
N LEU A 22 -10.37 11.63 18.07
CA LEU A 22 -10.68 12.53 16.96
C LEU A 22 -10.70 11.69 15.69
N THR A 23 -11.92 11.40 15.27
CA THR A 23 -12.29 10.67 14.06
C THR A 23 -12.16 11.59 12.86
N GLN A 24 -11.25 11.31 11.91
CA GLN A 24 -11.40 11.64 10.48
C GLN A 24 -10.16 11.19 9.69
N GLY A 25 -10.38 10.34 8.69
CA GLY A 25 -9.33 9.83 7.80
C GLY A 25 -9.89 8.99 6.65
N CYS A 26 -10.18 9.66 5.52
CA CYS A 26 -10.58 9.18 4.18
C CYS A 26 -12.04 8.70 3.95
N ALA A 27 -12.71 9.48 3.08
CA ALA A 27 -13.88 9.22 2.23
C ALA A 27 -15.08 8.47 2.82
N ALA A 28 -15.94 9.22 3.50
CA ALA A 28 -17.41 9.24 3.28
C ALA A 28 -17.97 10.42 4.11
N GLU A 29 -18.29 11.52 3.41
CA GLU A 29 -19.24 12.65 3.65
C GLU A 29 -19.27 13.38 5.03
N ALA A 30 -19.50 14.69 5.21
CA ALA A 30 -20.09 15.76 4.38
C ALA A 30 -19.65 17.17 4.87
N ASP A 31 -19.94 18.20 4.07
CA ASP A 31 -20.09 19.65 4.34
C ASP A 31 -18.88 20.45 4.89
N ASP A 32 -18.19 21.18 4.01
CA ASP A 32 -17.92 22.62 4.26
C ASP A 32 -17.59 23.36 2.94
N ASP A 33 -18.08 24.59 2.85
CA ASP A 33 -18.05 25.49 1.71
C ASP A 33 -16.63 25.94 1.35
N GLY A 34 -16.27 25.87 0.07
CA GLY A 34 -15.00 26.39 -0.42
C GLY A 34 -14.71 26.04 -1.87
N ASP A 35 -15.30 26.82 -2.78
CA ASP A 35 -14.88 26.91 -4.18
C ASP A 35 -13.40 27.33 -4.28
N GLU A 36 -12.47 26.39 -4.42
CA GLU A 36 -11.23 26.63 -5.17
C GLU A 36 -10.91 25.46 -6.09
N ALA A 37 -11.04 25.73 -7.39
CA ALA A 37 -10.67 24.85 -8.47
C ALA A 37 -9.13 24.72 -8.56
N GLY A 38 -8.58 23.64 -7.99
CA GLY A 38 -7.20 23.23 -8.23
C GLY A 38 -7.07 22.46 -9.55
N VAL A 39 -6.27 22.98 -10.47
CA VAL A 39 -5.86 22.30 -11.71
C VAL A 39 -4.88 21.17 -11.34
N GLY A 40 -5.24 19.91 -11.60
CA GLY A 40 -4.30 18.81 -11.84
C GLY A 40 -3.32 18.40 -10.72
N GLU A 41 -3.68 18.52 -9.44
CA GLU A 41 -2.76 18.27 -8.32
C GLU A 41 -2.21 16.82 -8.21
N ASP A 42 -2.85 15.84 -8.86
CA ASP A 42 -2.45 14.42 -8.87
C ASP A 42 -1.88 13.93 -10.21
N ALA A 43 -1.72 14.81 -11.20
CA ALA A 43 -1.15 14.43 -12.49
C ALA A 43 0.33 14.06 -12.33
N ILE A 44 0.78 13.02 -13.03
CA ILE A 44 2.20 12.71 -13.09
C ILE A 44 2.94 13.80 -13.87
N THR A 45 3.95 14.40 -13.24
CA THR A 45 4.85 15.35 -13.91
C THR A 45 5.99 14.58 -14.58
N THR A 46 6.15 14.75 -15.88
CA THR A 46 7.26 14.13 -16.63
C THR A 46 8.55 14.94 -16.46
N SER A 47 9.66 14.20 -16.33
CA SER A 47 10.99 14.77 -16.12
C SER A 47 11.46 15.50 -17.38
N GLN A 48 12.23 16.58 -17.19
CA GLN A 48 12.97 17.22 -18.28
C GLN A 48 14.29 16.49 -18.60
N SER A 49 14.74 15.61 -17.72
CA SER A 49 15.99 14.86 -17.88
C SER A 49 15.91 13.88 -19.06
N PRO A 50 16.94 13.76 -19.92
CA PRO A 50 16.89 12.91 -21.11
C PRO A 50 16.89 11.40 -20.79
N ASP A 51 17.29 11.02 -19.58
CA ASP A 51 17.58 9.64 -19.12
C ASP A 51 16.46 9.02 -18.24
N ARG A 52 15.43 9.78 -17.87
CA ARG A 52 14.28 9.30 -17.08
C ARG A 52 12.99 9.93 -17.56
N LEU A 53 11.88 9.19 -17.42
CA LEU A 53 10.56 9.66 -17.80
C LEU A 53 9.91 10.52 -16.71
N VAL A 54 10.07 10.15 -15.45
CA VAL A 54 9.50 10.84 -14.28
C VAL A 54 10.59 11.07 -13.24
N ASP A 55 10.56 12.23 -12.59
CA ASP A 55 11.46 12.54 -11.48
C ASP A 55 10.90 11.91 -10.20
N VAL A 56 11.46 10.77 -9.82
CA VAL A 56 11.05 10.01 -8.63
C VAL A 56 12.24 9.97 -7.67
N PRO A 57 12.09 10.46 -6.43
CA PRO A 57 13.14 10.38 -5.44
C PRO A 57 13.39 8.93 -5.01
N PHE A 58 14.60 8.66 -4.51
CA PHE A 58 14.96 7.30 -4.09
C PHE A 58 13.97 6.72 -3.05
N TYR A 59 13.40 7.54 -2.16
CA TYR A 59 12.46 7.07 -1.14
C TYR A 59 11.07 6.69 -1.66
N PHE A 60 10.77 6.96 -2.94
CA PHE A 60 9.57 6.51 -3.67
C PHE A 60 9.87 5.40 -4.69
N SER A 61 11.10 4.88 -4.67
CA SER A 61 11.57 3.86 -5.61
C SER A 61 11.75 2.50 -4.92
N VAL A 62 12.22 1.50 -5.66
CA VAL A 62 12.64 0.21 -5.08
C VAL A 62 14.10 -0.07 -5.48
N PRO A 63 14.83 -0.92 -4.73
CA PRO A 63 16.14 -1.34 -5.15
C PRO A 63 16.07 -2.04 -6.51
N LYS A 64 17.04 -1.80 -7.38
CA LYS A 64 17.10 -2.45 -8.70
C LYS A 64 17.10 -3.97 -8.60
N SER A 65 17.73 -4.51 -7.56
CA SER A 65 17.74 -5.95 -7.23
C SER A 65 16.37 -6.52 -6.88
N SER A 66 15.39 -5.68 -6.52
CA SER A 66 14.04 -6.10 -6.22
C SER A 66 13.22 -6.38 -7.48
N ILE A 67 13.70 -5.98 -8.66
CA ILE A 67 13.07 -6.26 -9.93
C ILE A 67 13.63 -7.59 -10.46
N SER A 68 12.89 -8.67 -10.24
CA SER A 68 13.30 -10.02 -10.68
C SER A 68 12.24 -10.75 -11.50
N THR A 69 11.00 -10.25 -11.52
CA THR A 69 9.92 -10.87 -12.29
C THR A 69 10.18 -10.62 -13.78
N PRO A 70 10.33 -11.65 -14.62
CA PRO A 70 10.49 -11.44 -16.06
C PRO A 70 9.18 -10.90 -16.66
N LEU A 71 9.28 -9.98 -17.62
CA LEU A 71 8.14 -9.47 -18.39
C LEU A 71 8.29 -9.83 -19.86
N ASN A 72 7.26 -10.43 -20.46
CA ASN A 72 7.23 -10.65 -21.90
C ASN A 72 6.79 -9.37 -22.63
N ARG A 73 7.74 -8.44 -22.79
CA ARG A 73 7.54 -7.13 -23.41
C ARG A 73 7.02 -7.16 -24.85
N GLN A 74 7.03 -8.31 -25.52
CA GLN A 74 6.51 -8.47 -26.88
C GLN A 74 4.99 -8.74 -26.90
N GLN A 75 4.38 -9.11 -25.77
CA GLN A 75 2.96 -9.45 -25.68
C GLN A 75 2.04 -8.25 -25.39
N TYR A 76 2.60 -7.07 -25.16
CA TYR A 76 1.84 -5.83 -24.97
C TYR A 76 2.51 -4.65 -25.68
N PRO A 77 1.75 -3.62 -26.10
CA PRO A 77 2.25 -2.56 -26.97
C PRO A 77 2.92 -1.39 -26.23
N TYR A 78 2.98 -1.45 -24.90
CA TYR A 78 3.43 -0.33 -24.08
C TYR A 78 4.96 -0.38 -23.88
N PRO A 79 5.67 0.76 -24.06
CA PRO A 79 7.09 0.80 -23.76
C PRO A 79 7.32 0.50 -22.28
N THR A 80 8.32 -0.35 -22.01
CA THR A 80 8.80 -0.65 -20.67
C THR A 80 10.16 0.00 -20.47
N VAL A 81 10.31 0.77 -19.40
CA VAL A 81 11.47 1.66 -19.18
C VAL A 81 12.06 1.40 -17.80
N TRP A 82 13.38 1.35 -17.70
CA TRP A 82 14.06 1.55 -16.43
C TRP A 82 14.14 3.04 -16.13
N ASN A 83 13.54 3.47 -15.03
CA ASN A 83 13.52 4.86 -14.59
C ASN A 83 14.32 4.97 -13.28
N PRO A 84 15.63 5.30 -13.34
CA PRO A 84 16.44 5.44 -12.13
C PRO A 84 15.89 6.57 -11.26
N SER A 85 16.07 6.44 -9.95
CA SER A 85 15.73 7.51 -9.01
C SER A 85 16.63 8.72 -9.21
N THR A 86 16.22 9.88 -8.68
CA THR A 86 16.97 11.14 -8.84
C THR A 86 18.30 11.16 -8.09
N GLU A 87 18.42 10.41 -6.98
CA GLU A 87 19.61 10.42 -6.13
C GLU A 87 20.42 9.13 -6.14
N VAL A 88 19.78 7.97 -6.35
CA VAL A 88 20.41 6.66 -6.16
C VAL A 88 20.23 5.85 -7.43
N GLY A 89 21.30 5.68 -8.22
CA GLY A 89 21.22 5.02 -9.54
C GLY A 89 20.83 3.54 -9.49
N ASP A 90 21.11 2.85 -8.38
CA ASP A 90 20.72 1.46 -8.12
C ASP A 90 19.36 1.32 -7.41
N ALA A 91 18.61 2.42 -7.32
CA ALA A 91 17.20 2.43 -6.97
C ALA A 91 16.40 3.10 -8.08
N GLY A 92 15.16 2.67 -8.30
CA GLY A 92 14.34 3.17 -9.39
C GLY A 92 13.05 2.41 -9.56
N LEU A 93 12.41 2.60 -10.70
CA LEU A 93 11.15 1.95 -11.05
C LEU A 93 11.26 1.28 -12.43
N ARG A 94 10.61 0.12 -12.58
CA ARG A 94 10.35 -0.48 -13.89
C ARG A 94 9.00 0.02 -14.39
N LEU A 95 9.00 1.00 -15.29
CA LEU A 95 7.80 1.64 -15.78
C LEU A 95 7.19 0.88 -16.95
N ILE A 96 5.88 0.69 -16.95
CA ILE A 96 5.08 0.40 -18.15
C ILE A 96 4.27 1.66 -18.44
N VAL A 97 4.50 2.28 -19.60
CA VAL A 97 4.02 3.63 -19.87
C VAL A 97 2.84 3.61 -20.83
N ILE A 98 1.75 4.25 -20.44
CA ILE A 98 0.47 4.23 -21.15
C ILE A 98 0.06 5.66 -21.47
N ASN A 99 -0.28 5.91 -22.73
CA ASN A 99 -0.86 7.19 -23.13
C ASN A 99 -2.34 7.21 -22.74
N GLN A 100 -2.74 8.12 -21.85
CA GLN A 100 -4.15 8.35 -21.53
C GLN A 100 -4.78 9.46 -22.36
N GLY A 101 -4.00 10.22 -23.15
CA GLY A 101 -4.51 11.23 -24.08
C GLY A 101 -5.06 12.49 -23.41
N GLY A 102 -4.83 12.66 -22.11
CA GLY A 102 -5.23 13.81 -21.29
C GLY A 102 -5.90 13.42 -19.98
N GLN A 103 -6.05 14.43 -19.11
CA GLN A 103 -6.55 14.28 -17.74
C GLN A 103 -8.08 14.10 -17.63
N GLU A 104 -8.82 14.24 -18.73
CA GLU A 104 -10.28 14.08 -18.73
C GLU A 104 -10.70 12.68 -18.28
N PRO A 105 -11.63 12.54 -17.31
CA PRO A 105 -12.05 11.25 -16.78
C PRO A 105 -12.48 10.24 -17.85
N ALA A 106 -13.16 10.69 -18.91
CA ALA A 106 -13.57 9.82 -20.01
C ALA A 106 -12.37 9.17 -20.73
N LYS A 107 -11.29 9.93 -20.96
CA LYS A 107 -10.07 9.43 -21.60
C LYS A 107 -9.29 8.51 -20.67
N LYS A 108 -9.16 8.92 -19.41
CA LYS A 108 -8.59 8.12 -18.32
C LYS A 108 -9.23 6.73 -18.26
N LYS A 109 -10.56 6.64 -18.26
CA LYS A 109 -11.34 5.39 -18.24
C LYS A 109 -11.03 4.47 -19.42
N VAL A 110 -11.00 5.02 -20.64
CA VAL A 110 -10.68 4.23 -21.85
C VAL A 110 -9.28 3.63 -21.77
N ALA A 111 -8.28 4.43 -21.37
CA ALA A 111 -6.90 3.96 -21.23
C ALA A 111 -6.75 2.87 -20.15
N ARG A 112 -7.46 3.00 -19.02
CA ARG A 112 -7.43 2.02 -17.92
C ARG A 112 -8.06 0.68 -18.32
N VAL A 113 -9.16 0.69 -19.07
CA VAL A 113 -9.78 -0.53 -19.63
C VAL A 113 -8.85 -1.22 -20.65
N ASP A 114 -8.27 -0.45 -21.58
CA ASP A 114 -7.33 -1.01 -22.57
C ASP A 114 -6.08 -1.58 -21.89
N MET A 115 -5.54 -0.87 -20.89
CA MET A 115 -4.44 -1.33 -20.03
C MET A 115 -4.77 -2.68 -19.39
N ALA A 116 -5.90 -2.76 -18.68
CA ALA A 116 -6.28 -3.93 -17.91
C ALA A 116 -6.46 -5.16 -18.80
N LYS A 117 -6.99 -4.97 -20.01
CA LYS A 117 -7.10 -6.01 -21.02
C LYS A 117 -5.74 -6.47 -21.56
N ARG A 118 -4.88 -5.53 -21.96
CA ARG A 118 -3.59 -5.87 -22.58
C ARG A 118 -2.61 -6.47 -21.60
N LEU A 119 -2.54 -5.92 -20.39
CA LEU A 119 -1.62 -6.41 -19.36
C LEU A 119 -2.06 -7.76 -18.79
N ALA A 120 -3.37 -8.03 -18.69
CA ALA A 120 -3.85 -9.36 -18.32
C ALA A 120 -3.48 -10.43 -19.36
N ARG A 121 -3.73 -10.15 -20.65
CA ARG A 121 -3.39 -11.08 -21.74
C ARG A 121 -1.90 -11.39 -21.84
N ALA A 122 -1.06 -10.44 -21.44
CA ALA A 122 0.39 -10.59 -21.44
C ALA A 122 0.97 -11.20 -20.14
N GLY A 123 0.13 -11.55 -19.16
CA GLY A 123 0.58 -12.06 -17.85
C GLY A 123 1.27 -11.02 -16.96
N VAL A 124 1.14 -9.73 -17.29
CA VAL A 124 1.66 -8.64 -16.42
C VAL A 124 0.74 -8.43 -15.22
N LEU A 125 -0.58 -8.51 -15.44
CA LEU A 125 -1.58 -8.53 -14.37
C LEU A 125 -2.18 -9.92 -14.26
N GLU A 126 -2.09 -10.53 -13.10
CA GLU A 126 -2.55 -11.88 -12.82
C GLU A 126 -3.41 -11.94 -11.56
N ASP A 127 -4.14 -13.05 -11.39
CA ASP A 127 -4.90 -13.35 -10.18
C ASP A 127 -3.99 -13.34 -8.96
N GLY A 128 -4.34 -12.50 -7.99
CA GLY A 128 -3.61 -12.35 -6.73
C GLY A 128 -2.58 -11.22 -6.74
N ASP A 129 -2.30 -10.58 -7.87
CA ASP A 129 -1.48 -9.37 -7.87
C ASP A 129 -2.14 -8.28 -7.01
N ILE A 130 -1.33 -7.40 -6.43
CA ILE A 130 -1.79 -6.22 -5.72
C ILE A 130 -1.44 -4.98 -6.54
N ALA A 131 -2.45 -4.19 -6.85
CA ALA A 131 -2.30 -2.89 -7.47
C ALA A 131 -2.34 -1.81 -6.39
N LEU A 132 -1.19 -1.17 -6.18
CA LEU A 132 -0.98 -0.11 -5.21
C LEU A 132 -1.10 1.26 -5.89
N SER A 133 -2.00 2.11 -5.42
CA SER A 133 -2.06 3.50 -5.91
C SER A 133 -0.80 4.23 -5.47
N PHE A 134 -0.07 4.77 -6.45
CA PHE A 134 1.20 5.45 -6.25
C PHE A 134 1.07 6.94 -6.61
N ARG A 135 1.45 7.81 -5.68
CA ARG A 135 1.31 9.26 -5.75
C ARG A 135 2.69 9.93 -5.72
N PRO A 136 3.41 10.01 -6.85
CA PRO A 136 4.75 10.61 -6.89
C PRO A 136 4.74 12.12 -6.58
N ASN A 137 3.61 12.80 -6.77
CA ASN A 137 3.39 14.19 -6.40
C ASN A 137 3.50 14.44 -4.88
N LEU A 138 3.38 13.40 -4.05
CA LEU A 138 3.61 13.53 -2.60
C LEU A 138 5.09 13.62 -2.22
N ALA A 139 6.01 13.56 -3.19
CA ALA A 139 7.43 13.75 -2.94
C ALA A 139 7.73 15.20 -2.51
N GLY A 140 8.54 15.36 -1.47
CA GLY A 140 8.96 16.67 -0.97
C GLY A 140 7.89 17.36 -0.11
N THR A 141 6.86 16.64 0.31
CA THR A 141 5.74 17.18 1.10
C THR A 141 5.98 17.01 2.60
N MET A 142 5.73 15.83 3.16
CA MET A 142 5.95 15.52 4.57
C MET A 142 6.64 14.17 4.73
N ALA A 143 7.32 13.97 5.86
CA ALA A 143 8.01 12.72 6.16
C ALA A 143 7.08 11.50 6.13
N TYR A 144 5.80 11.64 6.53
CA TYR A 144 4.84 10.53 6.51
C TYR A 144 4.64 9.94 5.09
N PRO A 145 4.22 10.71 4.06
CA PRO A 145 4.22 10.22 2.68
C PRO A 145 5.55 9.64 2.21
N HIS A 146 6.69 10.23 2.62
CA HIS A 146 8.03 9.75 2.28
C HIS A 146 8.29 8.33 2.81
N VAL A 147 7.95 8.06 4.08
CA VAL A 147 8.10 6.72 4.67
C VAL A 147 7.08 5.72 4.14
N GLN A 148 5.92 6.18 3.66
CA GLN A 148 4.94 5.36 2.93
C GLN A 148 5.32 5.13 1.46
N MET A 149 6.48 5.62 1.01
CA MET A 149 6.97 5.47 -0.37
C MET A 149 5.98 5.99 -1.43
N GLY A 150 5.13 6.95 -1.07
CA GLY A 150 4.09 7.50 -1.96
C GLY A 150 2.94 6.55 -2.24
N VAL A 151 2.84 5.42 -1.53
CA VAL A 151 1.72 4.48 -1.65
C VAL A 151 0.58 4.93 -0.76
N THR A 152 -0.63 5.00 -1.31
CA THR A 152 -1.82 5.50 -0.59
C THR A 152 -2.97 4.50 -0.50
N HIS A 153 -2.99 3.48 -1.36
CA HIS A 153 -4.10 2.54 -1.46
C HIS A 153 -3.65 1.21 -2.05
N ALA A 154 -4.39 0.13 -1.79
CA ALA A 154 -4.10 -1.20 -2.31
C ALA A 154 -5.39 -1.88 -2.76
N SER A 155 -5.36 -2.55 -3.90
CA SER A 155 -6.50 -3.33 -4.41
C SER A 155 -6.04 -4.68 -4.92
N LEU A 156 -6.89 -5.70 -4.78
CA LEU A 156 -6.61 -7.05 -5.22
C LEU A 156 -6.99 -7.23 -6.69
N VAL A 157 -6.06 -7.73 -7.49
CA VAL A 157 -6.27 -8.03 -8.90
C VAL A 157 -6.84 -9.43 -9.08
N TYR A 158 -7.84 -9.54 -9.94
CA TYR A 158 -8.32 -10.81 -10.49
C TYR A 158 -8.60 -10.65 -11.98
N THR A 159 -8.52 -11.73 -12.73
CA THR A 159 -8.74 -11.75 -14.18
C THR A 159 -10.04 -12.46 -14.51
N GLN A 160 -10.76 -11.96 -15.51
CA GLN A 160 -11.98 -12.57 -16.01
C GLN A 160 -12.02 -12.40 -17.52
N ASN A 161 -12.19 -13.50 -18.26
CA ASN A 161 -12.25 -13.49 -19.73
C ASN A 161 -11.02 -12.82 -20.41
N GLY A 162 -9.84 -12.98 -19.80
CA GLY A 162 -8.59 -12.39 -20.31
C GLY A 162 -8.47 -10.89 -20.10
N GLU A 163 -9.19 -10.33 -19.13
CA GLU A 163 -9.10 -8.93 -18.73
C GLU A 163 -8.91 -8.83 -17.21
N ALA A 164 -8.09 -7.88 -16.73
CA ALA A 164 -7.88 -7.67 -15.31
C ALA A 164 -8.95 -6.75 -14.71
N PHE A 165 -9.33 -7.03 -13.48
CA PHE A 165 -10.23 -6.25 -12.64
C PHE A 165 -9.59 -6.11 -11.27
N ASN A 166 -10.03 -5.11 -10.51
CA ASN A 166 -9.67 -4.97 -9.11
C ASN A 166 -10.91 -5.17 -8.23
N ILE A 167 -10.68 -5.70 -7.03
CA ILE A 167 -11.66 -5.78 -5.95
C ILE A 167 -11.04 -5.26 -4.67
N ASP A 168 -11.82 -4.50 -3.90
CA ASP A 168 -11.34 -3.82 -2.71
C ASP A 168 -12.47 -3.46 -1.73
N SER A 169 -12.14 -3.19 -0.47
CA SER A 169 -13.02 -2.60 0.54
C SER A 169 -13.18 -1.09 0.29
N PRO A 170 -14.42 -0.56 0.19
CA PRO A 170 -15.66 -1.09 0.78
C PRO A 170 -16.57 -1.87 -0.18
N LEU A 171 -16.05 -2.43 -1.27
CA LEU A 171 -16.77 -3.27 -2.22
C LEU A 171 -17.91 -2.56 -2.98
N ASP A 172 -17.71 -1.28 -3.30
CA ASP A 172 -18.66 -0.48 -4.07
C ASP A 172 -18.16 -0.18 -5.50
N GLY A 173 -18.99 0.52 -6.29
CA GLY A 173 -18.67 0.88 -7.67
C GLY A 173 -17.68 2.04 -7.84
N GLU A 174 -17.28 2.72 -6.76
CA GLU A 174 -16.25 3.76 -6.79
C GLU A 174 -14.84 3.16 -6.75
N TYR A 175 -14.70 1.97 -6.15
CA TYR A 175 -13.43 1.26 -6.03
C TYR A 175 -13.35 0.01 -6.89
N VAL A 176 -14.41 -0.80 -7.01
CA VAL A 176 -14.37 -2.11 -7.67
C VAL A 176 -14.69 -2.01 -9.16
N GLY A 177 -13.79 -2.48 -10.02
CA GLY A 177 -14.04 -2.46 -11.45
C GLY A 177 -12.83 -2.83 -12.30
N GLN A 178 -12.77 -2.28 -13.51
CA GLN A 178 -11.69 -2.51 -14.47
C GLN A 178 -10.66 -1.37 -14.39
N PHE A 179 -10.31 -0.95 -13.17
CA PHE A 179 -9.54 0.26 -12.90
C PHE A 179 -10.11 1.54 -13.51
N ASN A 180 -11.37 1.56 -13.95
CA ASN A 180 -12.01 2.69 -14.62
C ASN A 180 -13.05 3.40 -13.72
N THR A 181 -13.01 3.11 -12.42
CA THR A 181 -13.91 3.68 -11.42
C THR A 181 -13.46 5.09 -11.02
N LEU A 182 -14.24 5.75 -10.16
CA LEU A 182 -13.94 7.09 -9.66
C LEU A 182 -12.55 7.16 -9.00
N HIS A 183 -12.23 6.20 -8.12
CA HIS A 183 -10.95 6.18 -7.40
C HIS A 183 -9.73 6.13 -8.33
N PHE A 184 -9.83 5.39 -9.45
CA PHE A 184 -8.70 5.18 -10.34
C PHE A 184 -8.65 6.17 -11.50
N ALA A 185 -9.79 6.52 -12.08
CA ALA A 185 -9.88 7.34 -13.29
C ALA A 185 -10.34 8.79 -13.03
N GLY A 186 -10.75 9.10 -11.81
CA GLY A 186 -11.33 10.39 -11.45
C GLY A 186 -12.74 10.58 -12.00
N GLY A 187 -13.31 11.75 -11.71
CA GLY A 187 -14.67 12.12 -12.07
C GLY A 187 -15.36 12.91 -10.99
N VAL A 188 -16.69 12.84 -10.97
CA VAL A 188 -17.55 13.46 -9.97
C VAL A 188 -18.28 12.34 -9.23
N SER A 189 -18.18 12.30 -7.90
CA SER A 189 -18.89 11.35 -7.04
C SER A 189 -20.40 11.60 -7.05
N SER A 190 -21.17 10.70 -6.42
CA SER A 190 -22.61 10.93 -6.20
C SER A 190 -22.91 12.15 -5.33
N SER A 191 -21.96 12.56 -4.48
CA SER A 191 -22.06 13.76 -3.63
C SER A 191 -21.62 15.06 -4.32
N GLY A 192 -21.20 14.99 -5.59
CA GLY A 192 -20.71 16.16 -6.33
C GLY A 192 -19.22 16.47 -6.11
N ALA A 193 -18.53 15.72 -5.24
CA ALA A 193 -17.11 15.88 -5.01
C ALA A 193 -16.31 15.44 -6.24
N ARG A 194 -15.28 16.21 -6.60
CA ARG A 194 -14.38 15.87 -7.71
C ARG A 194 -13.23 15.01 -7.22
N GLU A 195 -12.96 13.93 -7.94
CA GLU A 195 -11.77 13.10 -7.74
C GLU A 195 -10.86 13.14 -8.97
N SER A 196 -9.56 13.23 -8.75
CA SER A 196 -8.55 13.26 -9.83
C SER A 196 -8.14 11.86 -10.32
N GLY A 197 -8.43 10.82 -9.53
CA GLY A 197 -7.98 9.45 -9.77
C GLY A 197 -6.52 9.22 -9.38
N THR A 198 -5.89 8.19 -9.95
CA THR A 198 -4.46 7.90 -9.80
C THR A 198 -3.80 7.75 -11.17
N ASP A 199 -2.66 8.39 -11.38
CA ASP A 199 -1.91 8.32 -12.64
C ASP A 199 -0.69 7.37 -12.57
N ALA A 200 -0.51 6.68 -11.44
CA ALA A 200 0.38 5.53 -11.37
C ALA A 200 -0.14 4.41 -10.45
N LEU A 201 0.23 3.19 -10.82
CA LEU A 201 -0.06 1.97 -10.07
C LEU A 201 1.24 1.16 -9.93
N GLN A 202 1.63 0.83 -8.71
CA GLN A 202 2.69 -0.16 -8.46
C GLN A 202 2.06 -1.55 -8.35
N ILE A 203 2.57 -2.49 -9.11
CA ILE A 203 2.10 -3.88 -9.15
C ILE A 203 3.11 -4.74 -8.40
N VAL A 204 2.64 -5.45 -7.38
CA VAL A 204 3.42 -6.46 -6.66
C VAL A 204 2.69 -7.81 -6.68
N ARG A 205 3.45 -8.90 -6.70
CA ARG A 205 2.94 -10.26 -6.94
C ARG A 205 3.30 -11.19 -5.80
N PRO A 206 2.33 -11.88 -5.16
CA PRO A 206 2.64 -12.90 -4.16
C PRO A 206 3.26 -14.13 -4.79
N LYS A 207 4.36 -14.62 -4.21
CA LYS A 207 5.14 -15.74 -4.75
C LYS A 207 4.45 -17.09 -4.60
N ASN A 208 3.50 -17.21 -3.68
CA ASN A 208 2.82 -18.46 -3.37
C ASN A 208 1.51 -18.68 -4.16
N MET A 209 1.20 -17.85 -5.17
CA MET A 209 -0.01 -17.98 -6.00
C MET A 209 0.12 -19.10 -7.05
N THR A 210 -0.04 -20.35 -6.60
CA THR A 210 -0.12 -21.53 -7.48
C THR A 210 -1.37 -21.49 -8.37
N PRO A 211 -1.43 -22.25 -9.47
CA PRO A 211 -2.64 -22.36 -10.30
C PRO A 211 -3.91 -22.71 -9.48
N GLU A 212 -3.77 -23.57 -8.47
CA GLU A 212 -4.86 -23.99 -7.59
C GLU A 212 -5.34 -22.82 -6.71
N ARG A 213 -4.41 -22.05 -6.12
CA ARG A 213 -4.77 -20.87 -5.31
C ARG A 213 -5.38 -19.76 -6.16
N LYS A 214 -4.90 -19.56 -7.39
CA LYS A 214 -5.53 -18.63 -8.35
C LYS A 214 -6.96 -19.06 -8.67
N ALA A 215 -7.16 -20.34 -8.99
CA ALA A 215 -8.50 -20.88 -9.25
C ALA A 215 -9.42 -20.80 -8.02
N SER A 216 -8.89 -21.00 -6.82
CA SER A 216 -9.63 -20.83 -5.56
C SER A 216 -10.00 -19.37 -5.31
N LEU A 217 -9.06 -18.43 -5.51
CA LEU A 217 -9.31 -17.00 -5.40
C LEU A 217 -10.44 -16.57 -6.34
N GLN A 218 -10.45 -17.05 -7.58
CA GLN A 218 -11.53 -16.79 -8.53
C GLN A 218 -12.90 -17.25 -8.02
N LYS A 219 -12.98 -18.41 -7.36
CA LYS A 219 -14.23 -18.88 -6.74
C LYS A 219 -14.68 -17.96 -5.62
N TRP A 220 -13.75 -17.55 -4.74
CA TRP A 220 -14.04 -16.61 -3.65
C TRP A 220 -14.51 -15.25 -4.15
N VAL A 221 -13.84 -14.69 -5.16
CA VAL A 221 -14.25 -13.44 -5.80
C VAL A 221 -15.62 -13.59 -6.47
N GLY A 222 -15.88 -14.71 -7.14
CA GLY A 222 -17.18 -15.01 -7.73
C GLY A 222 -18.30 -15.03 -6.68
N ALA A 223 -18.12 -15.78 -5.59
CA ALA A 223 -19.07 -15.86 -4.48
C ALA A 223 -19.31 -14.48 -3.84
N LEU A 224 -18.24 -13.72 -3.59
CA LEU A 224 -18.32 -12.37 -3.04
C LEU A 224 -19.14 -11.44 -3.95
N LYS A 225 -18.85 -11.41 -5.25
CA LYS A 225 -19.59 -10.59 -6.21
C LYS A 225 -21.08 -10.97 -6.26
N SER A 226 -21.41 -12.26 -6.19
CA SER A 226 -22.81 -12.71 -6.13
C SER A 226 -23.55 -12.32 -4.85
N ASN A 227 -22.82 -12.02 -3.77
CA ASN A 227 -23.37 -11.74 -2.44
C ASN A 227 -23.20 -10.28 -1.99
N VAL A 228 -22.43 -9.44 -2.70
CA VAL A 228 -22.03 -8.09 -2.27
C VAL A 228 -23.22 -7.18 -1.92
N GLY A 229 -24.32 -7.26 -2.67
CA GLY A 229 -25.54 -6.49 -2.38
C GLY A 229 -26.16 -6.82 -1.02
N ARG A 230 -26.02 -8.06 -0.54
CA ARG A 230 -26.46 -8.46 0.80
C ARG A 230 -25.40 -8.15 1.87
N ILE A 231 -24.13 -8.46 1.59
CA ILE A 231 -23.01 -8.25 2.51
C ILE A 231 -22.87 -6.77 2.88
N ASN A 232 -22.79 -5.88 1.89
CA ASN A 232 -22.56 -4.45 2.13
C ASN A 232 -23.78 -3.58 1.86
N GLY A 233 -24.59 -3.88 0.84
CA GLY A 233 -25.79 -3.10 0.55
C GLY A 233 -26.88 -3.19 1.63
N GLN A 234 -26.99 -4.33 2.33
CA GLN A 234 -27.98 -4.52 3.40
C GLN A 234 -27.36 -4.53 4.79
N ARG A 235 -26.19 -5.17 4.92
CA ARG A 235 -25.61 -5.49 6.23
C ARG A 235 -24.33 -4.73 6.55
N SER A 236 -23.69 -4.06 5.59
CA SER A 236 -22.47 -3.30 5.87
C SER A 236 -21.38 -4.12 6.60
N GLN A 237 -21.17 -5.38 6.21
CA GLN A 237 -20.29 -6.29 6.95
C GLN A 237 -18.80 -6.04 6.71
N VAL A 238 -18.41 -5.56 5.52
CA VAL A 238 -17.02 -5.22 5.17
C VAL A 238 -16.98 -3.73 4.87
N LYS A 239 -16.82 -2.90 5.91
CA LYS A 239 -16.74 -1.45 5.78
C LYS A 239 -15.30 -0.99 5.79
N PHE A 240 -15.05 0.15 5.15
CA PHE A 240 -13.77 0.82 5.24
C PHE A 240 -13.49 1.26 6.69
N GLN A 241 -12.34 0.86 7.23
CA GLN A 241 -11.82 1.34 8.51
C GLN A 241 -11.03 2.64 8.29
N LYS A 242 -11.48 3.74 8.89
CA LYS A 242 -10.89 5.08 8.71
C LYS A 242 -9.71 5.35 9.65
N ASP A 243 -9.65 4.66 10.78
CA ASP A 243 -8.55 4.81 11.73
C ASP A 243 -7.41 3.86 11.37
N TYR A 244 -6.36 4.39 10.73
CA TYR A 244 -5.19 3.65 10.27
C TYR A 244 -4.26 3.15 11.39
N LEU A 245 -4.49 3.55 12.65
CA LEU A 245 -3.76 3.03 13.81
C LEU A 245 -4.49 1.89 14.53
N THR A 246 -5.73 1.58 14.12
CA THR A 246 -6.53 0.50 14.71
C THR A 246 -6.82 -0.58 13.65
N PRO A 247 -5.83 -1.45 13.31
CA PRO A 247 -6.03 -2.55 12.38
C PRO A 247 -7.08 -3.53 12.91
N ILE A 248 -7.60 -4.41 12.05
CA ILE A 248 -8.76 -5.24 12.39
C ILE A 248 -8.52 -6.13 13.63
N PHE A 249 -7.30 -6.59 13.86
CA PHE A 249 -6.97 -7.41 15.02
C PHE A 249 -7.02 -6.62 16.32
N ALA A 250 -6.64 -5.34 16.28
CA ALA A 250 -6.75 -4.45 17.42
C ALA A 250 -8.21 -4.09 17.71
N SER A 251 -9.04 -3.89 16.69
CA SER A 251 -10.45 -3.54 16.87
C SER A 251 -11.35 -4.70 17.29
N THR A 252 -11.03 -5.93 16.87
CA THR A 252 -11.90 -7.11 17.10
C THR A 252 -11.35 -8.09 18.14
N GLY A 253 -10.04 -8.08 18.43
CA GLY A 253 -9.38 -9.09 19.25
C GLY A 253 -9.31 -10.48 18.60
N LEU A 254 -9.72 -10.61 17.34
CA LEU A 254 -9.64 -11.87 16.60
C LEU A 254 -8.20 -12.12 16.15
N THR A 255 -7.83 -13.39 16.05
CA THR A 255 -6.59 -13.80 15.39
C THR A 255 -6.74 -13.73 13.87
N THR A 256 -5.61 -13.68 13.15
CA THR A 256 -5.54 -13.81 11.68
C THR A 256 -6.42 -14.94 11.14
N LYS A 257 -6.26 -16.14 11.70
CA LYS A 257 -6.99 -17.34 11.28
C LYS A 257 -8.51 -17.17 11.47
N GLN A 258 -8.94 -16.60 12.60
CA GLN A 258 -10.34 -16.33 12.87
C GLN A 258 -10.92 -15.25 11.95
N THR A 259 -10.19 -14.16 11.71
CA THR A 259 -10.62 -13.07 10.83
C THR A 259 -10.81 -13.54 9.40
N VAL A 260 -9.85 -14.27 8.83
CA VAL A 260 -9.95 -14.83 7.47
C VAL A 260 -11.11 -15.82 7.37
N THR A 261 -11.28 -16.67 8.38
CA THR A 261 -12.39 -17.63 8.43
C THR A 261 -13.74 -16.92 8.45
N LYS A 262 -13.89 -15.89 9.29
CA LYS A 262 -15.10 -15.07 9.35
C LYS A 262 -15.37 -14.36 8.04
N LEU A 263 -14.35 -13.81 7.37
CA LEU A 263 -14.51 -13.22 6.04
C LEU A 263 -15.05 -14.25 5.04
N GLY A 264 -14.48 -15.46 5.02
CA GLY A 264 -14.99 -16.55 4.19
C GLY A 264 -16.44 -16.92 4.53
N GLN A 265 -16.80 -17.03 5.81
CA GLN A 265 -18.17 -17.32 6.25
C GLN A 265 -19.16 -16.20 5.89
N ILE A 266 -18.72 -14.94 5.90
CA ILE A 266 -19.50 -13.79 5.41
C ILE A 266 -19.72 -13.92 3.90
N ILE A 267 -18.66 -14.19 3.13
CA ILE A 267 -18.75 -14.39 1.67
C ILE A 267 -19.71 -15.53 1.32
N LEU A 268 -19.74 -16.60 2.11
CA LEU A 268 -20.66 -17.74 1.92
C LEU A 268 -22.06 -17.53 2.52
N GLU A 269 -22.36 -16.34 3.04
CA GLU A 269 -23.62 -15.99 3.71
C GLU A 269 -23.96 -16.89 4.92
N GLN A 270 -22.96 -17.57 5.49
CA GLN A 270 -23.07 -18.35 6.72
C GLN A 270 -23.04 -17.44 7.95
N ASP A 271 -22.20 -16.40 7.93
CA ASP A 271 -22.17 -15.36 8.95
C ASP A 271 -22.82 -14.07 8.42
N LYS A 272 -23.99 -13.74 8.96
CA LYS A 272 -24.79 -12.56 8.56
C LYS A 272 -24.74 -11.44 9.59
N THR A 273 -23.94 -11.56 10.64
CA THR A 273 -23.98 -10.64 11.78
C THR A 273 -22.65 -9.94 11.99
N THR A 274 -21.54 -10.67 11.89
CA THR A 274 -20.20 -10.12 12.13
C THR A 274 -19.91 -8.95 11.18
N LYS A 275 -19.33 -7.89 11.76
CA LYS A 275 -18.74 -6.78 11.03
C LYS A 275 -17.22 -6.90 11.09
N LEU A 276 -16.59 -6.80 9.94
CA LEU A 276 -15.15 -6.80 9.77
C LEU A 276 -14.76 -5.47 9.10
N PRO A 277 -14.67 -4.36 9.88
CA PRO A 277 -14.13 -3.12 9.34
C PRO A 277 -12.66 -3.35 9.01
N MET A 278 -12.25 -3.06 7.78
CA MET A 278 -10.89 -3.31 7.32
C MET A 278 -10.43 -2.26 6.33
N TYR A 279 -9.11 -2.02 6.30
CA TYR A 279 -8.48 -1.24 5.25
C TYR A 279 -8.59 -1.96 3.90
N CYS A 280 -8.40 -1.20 2.83
CA CYS A 280 -8.29 -1.74 1.47
C CYS A 280 -7.23 -2.86 1.37
N SER A 281 -6.06 -2.59 1.93
CA SER A 281 -4.91 -3.48 2.00
C SER A 281 -5.14 -4.70 2.89
N GLU A 282 -5.86 -4.56 4.01
CA GLU A 282 -6.25 -5.69 4.85
C GLU A 282 -7.24 -6.61 4.13
N PHE A 283 -8.21 -6.06 3.41
CA PHE A 283 -9.13 -6.85 2.61
C PHE A 283 -8.39 -7.68 1.56
N ALA A 284 -7.51 -7.05 0.79
CA ALA A 284 -6.69 -7.72 -0.20
C ALA A 284 -5.84 -8.84 0.43
N TRP A 285 -5.22 -8.55 1.58
CA TRP A 285 -4.43 -9.52 2.32
C TRP A 285 -5.26 -10.73 2.79
N HIS A 286 -6.43 -10.49 3.38
CA HIS A 286 -7.29 -11.57 3.88
C HIS A 286 -7.85 -12.44 2.75
N MET A 287 -8.19 -11.85 1.60
CA MET A 287 -8.61 -12.60 0.42
C MET A 287 -7.51 -13.51 -0.13
N LEU A 288 -6.25 -13.07 -0.09
CA LEU A 288 -5.11 -13.89 -0.47
C LEU A 288 -4.88 -15.04 0.51
N ALA A 289 -5.00 -14.77 1.81
CA ALA A 289 -4.91 -15.83 2.83
C ALA A 289 -6.07 -16.85 2.71
N LEU A 290 -7.27 -16.37 2.39
CA LEU A 290 -8.46 -17.19 2.15
C LEU A 290 -8.33 -18.06 0.90
N SER A 291 -7.57 -17.64 -0.11
CA SER A 291 -7.41 -18.37 -1.38
C SER A 291 -6.84 -19.79 -1.20
N ASN A 292 -6.17 -20.08 -0.08
CA ASN A 292 -5.67 -21.42 0.21
C ASN A 292 -6.76 -22.37 0.74
N CYS A 293 -7.92 -21.84 1.13
CA CYS A 293 -9.04 -22.60 1.67
C CYS A 293 -10.11 -22.90 0.62
N SER A 294 -10.68 -24.09 0.70
CA SER A 294 -11.94 -24.45 0.05
C SER A 294 -13.15 -23.92 0.83
N GLU A 295 -14.31 -23.84 0.16
CA GLU A 295 -15.56 -23.50 0.85
C GLU A 295 -15.92 -24.49 1.95
N ALA A 296 -15.65 -25.79 1.74
CA ALA A 296 -15.98 -26.83 2.71
C ALA A 296 -15.19 -26.66 4.02
N GLU A 297 -13.89 -26.37 3.92
CA GLU A 297 -13.04 -26.10 5.06
C GLU A 297 -13.54 -24.89 5.86
N ILE A 298 -13.91 -23.80 5.17
CA ILE A 298 -14.46 -22.59 5.82
C ILE A 298 -15.81 -22.87 6.49
N ARG A 299 -16.69 -23.65 5.85
CA ARG A 299 -18.00 -24.01 6.42
C ARG A 299 -17.88 -24.85 7.68
N SER A 300 -16.90 -25.76 7.70
CA SER A 300 -16.64 -26.68 8.81
C SER A 300 -15.78 -26.08 9.92
N ALA A 301 -15.21 -24.90 9.72
CA ALA A 301 -14.29 -24.28 10.65
C ALA A 301 -14.98 -23.92 11.98
N GLY A 302 -14.36 -24.32 13.09
CA GLY A 302 -14.80 -23.98 14.45
C GLY A 302 -14.32 -22.60 14.92
N ALA A 303 -14.43 -22.34 16.22
CA ALA A 303 -14.10 -21.06 16.84
C ALA A 303 -12.62 -20.65 16.69
N ASP A 304 -11.71 -21.61 16.52
CA ASP A 304 -10.28 -21.35 16.31
C ASP A 304 -9.95 -20.93 14.85
N GLY A 305 -10.93 -20.98 13.96
CA GLY A 305 -10.79 -20.73 12.52
C GLY A 305 -10.29 -21.93 11.71
N ALA A 306 -10.27 -21.79 10.38
CA ALA A 306 -9.92 -22.83 9.42
C ALA A 306 -8.40 -23.04 9.32
N ALA A 307 -7.94 -24.29 9.42
CA ALA A 307 -6.51 -24.60 9.41
C ALA A 307 -5.82 -24.33 8.07
N CYS A 308 -6.59 -24.29 6.97
CA CYS A 308 -6.11 -23.97 5.62
C CYS A 308 -5.71 -22.51 5.43
N VAL A 309 -6.03 -21.60 6.36
CA VAL A 309 -5.67 -20.18 6.22
C VAL A 309 -4.15 -20.05 6.13
N ASP A 310 -3.66 -19.49 5.02
CA ASP A 310 -2.23 -19.35 4.75
C ASP A 310 -1.85 -17.90 4.43
N PRO A 311 -1.46 -17.13 5.45
CA PRO A 311 -0.94 -15.76 5.35
C PRO A 311 0.18 -15.58 4.32
N LEU A 312 0.24 -14.41 3.65
CA LEU A 312 1.38 -14.07 2.78
C LEU A 312 2.63 -13.68 3.59
N PHE A 313 2.42 -12.84 4.61
CA PHE A 313 3.41 -12.33 5.54
C PHE A 313 2.69 -11.82 6.79
N GLU A 314 3.34 -11.89 7.95
CA GLU A 314 2.78 -11.41 9.22
C GLU A 314 2.55 -9.89 9.24
N PRO A 315 1.61 -9.36 10.05
CA PRO A 315 1.41 -7.92 10.20
C PRO A 315 2.73 -7.21 10.52
N MET A 316 3.07 -6.18 9.75
CA MET A 316 4.37 -5.54 9.88
C MET A 316 4.37 -4.50 11.00
N PRO A 317 5.37 -4.49 11.90
CA PRO A 317 5.56 -3.39 12.85
C PRO A 317 6.00 -2.12 12.11
N LEU A 318 6.04 -0.97 12.81
CA LEU A 318 6.55 0.27 12.22
C LEU A 318 8.00 0.10 11.75
N VAL A 319 8.84 -0.50 12.59
CA VAL A 319 10.24 -0.86 12.27
C VAL A 319 10.55 -2.29 12.74
N ALA A 320 11.45 -2.97 12.03
CA ALA A 320 11.88 -4.32 12.36
C ALA A 320 12.55 -4.39 13.74
N THR A 321 12.22 -5.46 14.47
CA THR A 321 12.79 -5.78 15.79
C THR A 321 13.86 -6.87 15.71
N ALA A 322 13.97 -7.59 14.60
CA ALA A 322 14.96 -8.63 14.38
C ALA A 322 15.68 -8.49 13.03
N GLN A 323 16.84 -9.13 12.92
CA GLN A 323 17.62 -9.18 11.69
C GLN A 323 16.86 -9.92 10.59
N GLY A 324 16.93 -9.42 9.36
CA GLY A 324 16.27 -10.04 8.19
C GLY A 324 14.77 -9.78 8.08
N GLN A 325 14.19 -9.03 9.03
CA GLN A 325 12.83 -8.49 8.94
C GLN A 325 12.84 -7.08 8.37
N ILE A 326 11.67 -6.59 8.00
CA ILE A 326 11.42 -5.21 7.60
C ILE A 326 10.14 -4.71 8.29
N GLY A 327 10.11 -3.44 8.67
CA GLY A 327 8.94 -2.72 9.14
C GLY A 327 8.34 -1.81 8.07
N LEU A 328 7.13 -1.32 8.34
CA LEU A 328 6.34 -0.48 7.42
C LEU A 328 7.09 0.76 6.95
N ALA A 329 7.86 1.37 7.85
CA ALA A 329 8.57 2.60 7.60
C ALA A 329 10.02 2.35 7.18
N GLU A 330 10.42 1.14 6.77
CA GLU A 330 11.82 0.82 6.37
C GLU A 330 11.98 0.61 4.85
N GLY A 331 10.93 0.79 4.06
CA GLY A 331 11.02 0.72 2.60
C GLY A 331 12.06 1.69 2.01
N PRO A 332 12.02 3.00 2.33
CA PRO A 332 13.07 3.94 1.91
C PRO A 332 14.46 3.58 2.41
N LEU A 333 14.58 3.00 3.61
CA LEU A 333 15.85 2.55 4.15
C LEU A 333 16.52 1.50 3.25
N GLN A 334 15.76 0.59 2.63
CA GLN A 334 16.33 -0.36 1.66
C GLN A 334 17.00 0.34 0.49
N ASN A 335 16.42 1.44 0.00
CA ASN A 335 17.00 2.26 -1.07
C ASN A 335 18.24 3.04 -0.62
N ILE A 336 18.29 3.46 0.65
CA ILE A 336 19.48 4.11 1.24
C ILE A 336 20.63 3.12 1.37
N LEU A 337 20.33 1.87 1.75
CA LEU A 337 21.36 0.86 1.99
C LEU A 337 22.06 0.39 0.72
N VAL A 338 21.43 0.52 -0.46
CA VAL A 338 22.11 0.27 -1.74
C VAL A 338 22.98 1.45 -2.21
N ALA A 339 22.81 2.64 -1.64
CA ALA A 339 23.65 3.79 -1.95
C ALA A 339 25.04 3.68 -1.28
N PRO A 340 26.06 4.38 -1.82
CA PRO A 340 27.37 4.48 -1.19
C PRO A 340 27.27 4.98 0.26
N ALA A 341 28.04 4.39 1.17
CA ALA A 341 27.96 4.68 2.61
C ALA A 341 28.13 6.17 2.94
N ALA A 342 28.97 6.89 2.17
CA ALA A 342 29.21 8.32 2.34
C ALA A 342 27.96 9.20 2.05
N ASP A 343 27.05 8.73 1.19
CA ASP A 343 25.89 9.52 0.75
C ASP A 343 24.68 9.32 1.68
N ARG A 344 24.65 8.21 2.42
CA ARG A 344 23.51 7.78 3.24
C ARG A 344 23.03 8.85 4.24
N PRO A 345 23.89 9.58 4.97
CA PRO A 345 23.43 10.61 5.91
C PRO A 345 22.61 11.71 5.22
N ALA A 346 23.03 12.16 4.04
CA ALA A 346 22.30 13.17 3.27
C ALA A 346 20.98 12.64 2.74
N LEU A 347 20.95 11.37 2.30
CA LEU A 347 19.73 10.71 1.85
C LEU A 347 18.70 10.55 2.98
N ILE A 348 19.14 10.17 4.18
CA ILE A 348 18.27 10.11 5.38
C ILE A 348 17.63 11.48 5.61
N GLY A 349 18.41 12.56 5.57
CA GLY A 349 17.89 13.92 5.73
C GLY A 349 16.78 14.27 4.72
N LYS A 350 16.84 13.74 3.49
CA LYS A 350 15.79 13.95 2.48
C LYS A 350 14.48 13.22 2.79
N VAL A 351 14.53 12.03 3.39
CA VAL A 351 13.31 11.29 3.77
C VAL A 351 12.51 12.08 4.81
N PHE A 352 13.21 12.67 5.78
CA PHE A 352 12.57 13.36 6.91
C PHE A 352 12.40 14.87 6.70
N ALA A 353 12.72 15.37 5.51
CA ALA A 353 12.45 16.75 5.15
C ALA A 353 10.95 17.01 5.01
N THR A 354 10.50 18.16 5.51
CA THR A 354 9.13 18.66 5.33
C THR A 354 9.17 19.88 4.42
N GLY A 355 8.35 19.87 3.38
CA GLY A 355 8.14 20.95 2.42
C GLY A 355 6.66 21.32 2.33
N ASN A 356 6.20 21.67 1.13
CA ASN A 356 4.83 22.12 0.92
C ASN A 356 3.84 20.95 1.00
N ALA A 357 2.89 21.02 1.93
CA ALA A 357 1.86 20.00 2.14
C ALA A 357 0.51 20.32 1.46
N SER A 358 0.44 21.35 0.60
CA SER A 358 -0.82 21.79 -0.02
C SER A 358 -1.50 20.70 -0.84
N GLY A 359 -0.73 19.84 -1.52
CA GLY A 359 -1.23 18.71 -2.31
C GLY A 359 -1.64 17.47 -1.50
N LEU A 360 -1.54 17.50 -0.16
CA LEU A 360 -2.08 16.42 0.67
C LEU A 360 -3.55 16.67 0.96
N SER A 361 -4.36 15.62 0.74
CA SER A 361 -5.73 15.61 1.25
C SER A 361 -5.75 15.73 2.78
N SER A 362 -6.86 16.27 3.31
CA SER A 362 -7.05 16.47 4.76
C SER A 362 -6.80 15.20 5.57
N GLY A 363 -7.23 14.04 5.07
CA GLY A 363 -6.98 12.74 5.70
C GLY A 363 -5.49 12.38 5.81
N HIS A 364 -4.71 12.55 4.72
CA HIS A 364 -3.28 12.29 4.78
C HIS A 364 -2.55 13.27 5.68
N ARG A 365 -3.00 14.53 5.72
CA ARG A 365 -2.45 15.57 6.60
C ARG A 365 -2.67 15.24 8.07
N ALA A 366 -3.89 14.86 8.44
CA ALA A 366 -4.23 14.46 9.81
C ALA A 366 -3.39 13.28 10.29
N VAL A 367 -3.23 12.23 9.47
CA VAL A 367 -2.38 11.08 9.83
C VAL A 367 -0.92 11.51 9.94
N ALA A 368 -0.41 12.33 9.03
CA ALA A 368 0.96 12.82 9.08
C ALA A 368 1.24 13.62 10.36
N GLU A 369 0.32 14.49 10.77
CA GLU A 369 0.41 15.24 12.03
C GLU A 369 0.38 14.30 13.24
N GLN A 370 -0.47 13.27 13.22
CA GLN A 370 -0.57 12.29 14.29
C GLN A 370 0.73 11.50 14.50
N VAL A 371 1.44 11.16 13.41
CA VAL A 371 2.69 10.38 13.48
C VAL A 371 3.95 11.24 13.50
N ALA A 372 3.85 12.56 13.31
CA ALA A 372 4.99 13.47 13.30
C ALA A 372 5.94 13.33 14.51
N PRO A 373 5.46 13.11 15.75
CA PRO A 373 6.33 12.93 16.92
C PRO A 373 7.27 11.71 16.83
N LEU A 374 7.01 10.75 15.94
CA LEU A 374 7.84 9.56 15.77
C LEU A 374 9.02 9.77 14.80
N MET A 375 8.98 10.83 13.99
CA MET A 375 9.89 11.00 12.84
C MET A 375 11.35 11.19 13.25
N ASP A 376 11.61 11.92 14.35
CA ASP A 376 12.97 12.11 14.85
C ASP A 376 13.60 10.80 15.32
N GLY A 377 12.83 9.99 16.06
CA GLY A 377 13.28 8.67 16.50
C GLY A 377 13.51 7.72 15.32
N LEU A 378 12.65 7.81 14.30
CA LEU A 378 12.79 7.02 13.09
C LEU A 378 14.02 7.43 12.27
N ALA A 379 14.32 8.74 12.18
CA ALA A 379 15.52 9.25 11.52
C ALA A 379 16.81 8.77 12.22
N GLN A 380 16.82 8.75 13.56
CA GLN A 380 17.93 8.20 14.34
C GLN A 380 18.08 6.69 14.12
N TYR A 381 16.98 5.95 14.10
CA TYR A 381 16.97 4.51 13.78
C TYR A 381 17.56 4.24 12.39
N TYR A 382 17.13 5.02 11.38
CA TYR A 382 17.69 4.99 10.03
C TYR A 382 19.20 5.25 10.03
N GLY A 383 19.65 6.27 10.77
CA GLY A 383 21.07 6.59 10.94
C GLY A 383 21.87 5.41 11.48
N GLY A 384 21.37 4.77 12.54
CA GLY A 384 21.99 3.57 13.11
C GLY A 384 22.10 2.42 12.10
N LYS A 385 21.00 2.08 11.42
CA LYS A 385 21.00 1.03 10.38
C LYS A 385 21.95 1.35 9.22
N ALA A 386 21.94 2.60 8.74
CA ALA A 386 22.79 3.03 7.63
C ALA A 386 24.29 2.97 7.96
N GLN A 387 24.65 3.10 9.23
CA GLN A 387 26.01 2.95 9.77
C GLN A 387 26.37 1.48 10.08
N GLY A 388 25.46 0.53 9.87
CA GLY A 388 25.68 -0.88 10.12
C GLY A 388 25.53 -1.29 11.59
N ALA A 389 24.82 -0.51 12.41
CA ALA A 389 24.55 -0.89 13.79
C ALA A 389 23.78 -2.22 13.83
N PRO A 390 24.19 -3.19 14.66
CA PRO A 390 23.52 -4.47 14.78
C PRO A 390 22.14 -4.31 15.42
N ALA A 391 21.23 -5.26 15.16
CA ALA A 391 19.83 -5.17 15.59
C ALA A 391 19.69 -5.01 17.11
N GLU A 392 20.58 -5.63 17.89
CA GLU A 392 20.59 -5.58 19.36
C GLU A 392 20.83 -4.16 19.88
N MET A 393 21.67 -3.38 19.19
CA MET A 393 21.93 -1.98 19.56
C MET A 393 20.74 -1.07 19.27
N LEU A 394 19.90 -1.44 18.30
CA LEU A 394 18.73 -0.67 17.88
C LEU A 394 17.43 -1.17 18.53
N ALA A 395 17.46 -2.28 19.26
CA ALA A 395 16.28 -2.91 19.83
C ALA A 395 15.48 -1.97 20.74
N GLY A 396 16.14 -1.14 21.54
CA GLY A 396 15.49 -0.15 22.39
C GLY A 396 14.76 0.94 21.59
N ALA A 397 15.39 1.47 20.54
CA ALA A 397 14.77 2.45 19.66
C ALA A 397 13.60 1.83 18.87
N ALA A 398 13.76 0.61 18.37
CA ALA A 398 12.69 -0.13 17.70
C ALA A 398 11.49 -0.36 18.62
N ALA A 399 11.73 -0.75 19.87
CA ALA A 399 10.68 -0.96 20.86
C ALA A 399 9.92 0.34 21.16
N GLN A 400 10.62 1.48 21.30
CA GLN A 400 9.98 2.78 21.53
C GLN A 400 9.15 3.24 20.33
N LEU A 401 9.68 3.10 19.11
CA LEU A 401 8.97 3.45 17.88
C LEU A 401 7.71 2.61 17.70
N ASN A 402 7.81 1.29 17.89
CA ASN A 402 6.67 0.38 17.79
C ASN A 402 5.64 0.62 18.92
N ALA A 403 6.08 0.95 20.13
CA ALA A 403 5.19 1.33 21.22
C ALA A 403 4.45 2.64 20.95
N GLY A 404 5.08 3.58 20.23
CA GLY A 404 4.47 4.84 19.80
C GLY A 404 3.26 4.66 18.87
N VAL A 405 3.15 3.51 18.22
CA VAL A 405 1.98 3.09 17.43
C VAL A 405 1.19 1.98 18.11
N GLY A 406 1.33 1.81 19.43
CA GLY A 406 0.54 0.84 20.21
C GLY A 406 0.99 -0.62 20.12
N ASN A 407 2.18 -0.90 19.57
CA ASN A 407 2.70 -2.26 19.31
C ASN A 407 1.76 -3.13 18.46
N VAL A 408 0.98 -2.49 17.58
CA VAL A 408 0.13 -3.21 16.63
C VAL A 408 0.83 -3.29 15.28
N GLY A 409 0.96 -4.51 14.75
CA GLY A 409 1.37 -4.70 13.36
C GLY A 409 0.22 -4.34 12.42
N ASN A 410 0.54 -3.84 11.23
CA ASN A 410 -0.45 -3.40 10.25
C ASN A 410 -0.19 -4.06 8.88
N TYR A 411 -1.25 -4.25 8.10
CA TYR A 411 -1.18 -4.56 6.67
C TYR A 411 -1.47 -3.31 5.86
N SER A 412 -0.76 -2.20 6.09
CA SER A 412 -0.96 -1.00 5.30
C SER A 412 -0.61 -1.25 3.82
N PRO A 413 -1.09 -0.43 2.87
CA PRO A 413 -0.66 -0.55 1.48
C PRO A 413 0.86 -0.61 1.30
N THR A 414 1.61 0.17 2.08
CA THR A 414 3.07 0.19 2.10
C THR A 414 3.70 -1.13 2.54
N ALA A 415 3.02 -1.93 3.38
CA ALA A 415 3.52 -3.24 3.81
C ALA A 415 3.84 -4.15 2.61
N PHE A 416 2.98 -4.11 1.59
CA PHE A 416 3.15 -4.89 0.37
C PHE A 416 4.40 -4.45 -0.41
N LEU A 417 4.59 -3.14 -0.58
CA LEU A 417 5.75 -2.61 -1.30
C LEU A 417 7.06 -2.82 -0.51
N ALA A 418 7.05 -2.52 0.79
CA ALA A 418 8.21 -2.72 1.66
C ALA A 418 8.62 -4.20 1.69
N ASN A 419 7.68 -5.14 1.77
CA ASN A 419 8.02 -6.56 1.66
C ASN A 419 8.65 -6.89 0.29
N ALA A 420 8.17 -6.29 -0.80
CA ALA A 420 8.74 -6.50 -2.13
C ALA A 420 10.16 -5.94 -2.31
N THR A 421 10.61 -5.00 -1.47
CA THR A 421 11.99 -4.47 -1.52
C THR A 421 13.01 -5.38 -0.84
N LEU A 422 12.59 -6.32 0.01
CA LEU A 422 13.47 -7.30 0.62
C LEU A 422 14.24 -8.13 -0.44
N PRO A 423 15.37 -8.77 -0.07
CA PRO A 423 16.06 -9.70 -0.95
C PRO A 423 15.16 -10.86 -1.43
N ALA A 424 15.39 -11.33 -2.66
CA ALA A 424 14.55 -12.33 -3.32
C ALA A 424 14.36 -13.63 -2.53
N GLY A 425 15.35 -14.04 -1.73
CA GLY A 425 15.30 -15.26 -0.92
C GLY A 425 14.41 -15.17 0.34
N VAL A 426 14.03 -13.97 0.77
CA VAL A 426 13.26 -13.76 2.02
C VAL A 426 11.93 -13.05 1.81
N ARG A 427 11.74 -12.34 0.70
CA ARG A 427 10.48 -11.65 0.41
C ARG A 427 9.34 -12.60 0.05
N ALA A 428 8.13 -12.23 0.42
CA ALA A 428 6.88 -12.90 0.05
C ALA A 428 6.30 -12.36 -1.27
N LEU A 429 6.63 -11.12 -1.62
CA LEU A 429 6.13 -10.40 -2.79
C LEU A 429 7.26 -10.05 -3.75
N ASP A 430 7.03 -10.21 -5.04
CA ASP A 430 7.91 -9.68 -6.09
C ASP A 430 7.37 -8.34 -6.60
N TYR A 431 8.25 -7.36 -6.80
CA TYR A 431 7.88 -6.14 -7.51
C TYR A 431 7.81 -6.42 -9.03
N VAL A 432 6.64 -6.20 -9.63
CA VAL A 432 6.39 -6.45 -11.05
C VAL A 432 6.66 -5.21 -11.87
N ALA A 433 5.95 -4.10 -11.65
CA ALA A 433 6.16 -2.89 -12.43
C ALA A 433 5.46 -1.70 -11.76
N THR A 434 5.77 -0.49 -12.21
CA THR A 434 4.90 0.67 -12.06
C THR A 434 4.24 0.95 -13.39
N VAL A 435 2.91 0.86 -13.47
CA VAL A 435 2.14 1.39 -14.60
C VAL A 435 2.03 2.90 -14.42
N VAL A 436 2.43 3.67 -15.43
CA VAL A 436 2.38 5.14 -15.44
C VAL A 436 1.53 5.60 -16.60
N PHE A 437 0.58 6.50 -16.32
CA PHE A 437 -0.24 7.14 -17.33
C PHE A 437 0.32 8.52 -17.67
N VAL A 438 0.59 8.77 -18.95
CA VAL A 438 1.08 10.05 -19.48
C VAL A 438 0.05 10.65 -20.44
N ASP A 439 0.01 11.97 -20.53
CA ASP A 439 -1.03 12.68 -21.29
C ASP A 439 -0.66 12.93 -22.75
N GLY A 440 0.63 13.13 -23.03
CA GLY A 440 1.12 13.65 -24.30
C GLY A 440 1.82 12.62 -25.18
N GLN A 441 1.77 12.84 -26.49
CA GLN A 441 2.54 12.06 -27.45
C GLN A 441 4.06 12.24 -27.26
N ALA A 442 4.51 13.43 -26.83
CA ALA A 442 5.91 13.71 -26.57
C ALA A 442 6.48 12.81 -25.45
N ASP A 443 5.74 12.62 -24.36
CA ASP A 443 6.12 11.73 -23.26
C ASP A 443 6.18 10.28 -23.72
N MET A 444 5.23 9.86 -24.56
CA MET A 444 5.24 8.53 -25.16
C MET A 444 6.43 8.31 -26.08
N ASP A 445 6.81 9.29 -26.89
CA ASP A 445 7.97 9.19 -27.77
C ASP A 445 9.27 9.14 -26.97
N LYS A 446 9.35 9.91 -25.87
CA LYS A 446 10.44 9.80 -24.91
C LYS A 446 10.49 8.41 -24.27
N ALA A 447 9.36 7.87 -23.81
CA ALA A 447 9.28 6.52 -23.25
C ALA A 447 9.73 5.45 -24.25
N ARG A 448 9.36 5.56 -25.53
CA ARG A 448 9.81 4.64 -26.60
C ARG A 448 11.32 4.69 -26.81
N ARG A 449 11.93 5.88 -26.78
CA ARG A 449 13.40 6.01 -26.85
C ARG A 449 14.06 5.36 -25.64
N LEU A 450 13.59 5.67 -24.43
CA LEU A 450 14.15 5.12 -23.19
C LEU A 450 13.99 3.59 -23.09
N ALA A 451 12.92 3.03 -23.66
CA ALA A 451 12.66 1.60 -23.65
C ALA A 451 13.65 0.78 -24.49
N GLN A 452 14.50 1.43 -25.29
CA GLN A 452 15.61 0.79 -26.02
C GLN A 452 16.77 0.44 -25.08
N ASN A 453 16.85 1.07 -23.91
CA ASN A 453 17.84 0.75 -22.89
C ASN A 453 17.53 -0.59 -22.20
N PRO A 454 18.55 -1.25 -21.60
CA PRO A 454 18.32 -2.41 -20.76
C PRO A 454 17.33 -2.10 -19.62
N VAL A 455 16.38 -3.00 -19.42
CA VAL A 455 15.41 -2.95 -18.32
C VAL A 455 15.66 -4.14 -17.40
N PRO A 456 15.81 -3.91 -16.08
CA PRO A 456 15.94 -4.97 -15.09
C PRO A 456 14.80 -6.00 -15.10
#